data_AF-A0A971LMU6-F1
#
_entry.id   AF-A0A971LMU6-F1
#
_cell.length_a   1.000
_cell.length_b   1.000
_cell.length_c   1.000
_cell.angle_alpha   90.00
_cell.angle_beta   90.00
_cell.angle_gamma   90.00
#
_symmetry.space_group_name_H-M   'P 1'
#
loop_
_entity.id
_entity.type
_entity.pdbx_description
1 polymer ?
#
loop_
_entity_poly.entity_id
_entity_poly.type
_entity_poly.pdbx_seq_one_letter_code
_entity_poly.pdbx_strand_id
1 'polypeptide(L)'
;MRKALIVAMLSLLGVAGFALSSTTDSAPFTLDTVKPQITILSPAGGEHWYIGDTHPILWEIEESNLVENSVCVYYSLGGDHVAIAENIQDIGSLDWSMPETQSSNVRVRIKARDSFGNLGEKTSPLFMLTYVPPAAPQNLNVDISNNVDAVITWEPVTVTVYDTPIIPDGYIVLYNESPYEHDEHFYYFLWNVTEGTSFTHPWVAKFRDRMFYRVVAYKDYDNRLANIFAAAKANPELKLTLEDIKNLSQTSMGGVK
;
A
#
# COMPACT_ATOMS: atom_id res chain seq x y z
N MET A 1 -51.96 -89.80 5.66
CA MET A 1 -50.63 -89.18 5.85
C MET A 1 -50.24 -88.20 4.73
N ARG A 2 -51.14 -87.34 4.21
CA ARG A 2 -50.78 -86.35 3.15
C ARG A 2 -51.29 -84.92 3.36
N LYS A 3 -52.05 -84.64 4.43
CA LYS A 3 -52.55 -83.29 4.74
C LYS A 3 -51.77 -82.56 5.85
N ALA A 4 -50.86 -83.23 6.55
CA ALA A 4 -50.08 -82.64 7.63
C ALA A 4 -48.74 -82.02 7.19
N LEU A 5 -48.25 -82.31 5.98
CA LEU A 5 -46.94 -81.85 5.50
C LEU A 5 -46.98 -80.48 4.80
N ILE A 6 -48.15 -80.04 4.30
CA ILE A 6 -48.28 -78.80 3.53
C ILE A 6 -48.45 -77.56 4.43
N VAL A 7 -48.90 -77.72 5.67
CA VAL A 7 -49.03 -76.59 6.63
C VAL A 7 -47.69 -76.24 7.30
N ALA A 8 -46.76 -77.19 7.41
CA ALA A 8 -45.41 -76.95 7.95
C ALA A 8 -44.46 -76.29 6.94
N MET A 9 -44.72 -76.42 5.64
CA MET A 9 -43.83 -75.88 4.59
C MET A 9 -44.26 -74.46 4.14
N LEU A 10 -45.53 -74.07 4.34
CA LEU A 10 -45.99 -72.69 4.12
C LEU A 10 -45.73 -71.74 5.30
N SER A 11 -45.47 -72.28 6.50
CA SER A 11 -45.13 -71.48 7.68
C SER A 11 -43.64 -71.17 7.78
N LEU A 12 -42.76 -71.86 7.04
CA LEU A 12 -41.32 -71.58 7.02
C LEU A 12 -40.90 -70.52 5.98
N LEU A 13 -41.65 -70.38 4.88
CA LEU A 13 -41.42 -69.31 3.89
C LEU A 13 -41.90 -67.93 4.37
N GLY A 14 -42.81 -67.88 5.36
CA GLY A 14 -43.28 -66.64 5.97
C GLY A 14 -42.33 -66.06 7.02
N VAL A 15 -41.33 -66.80 7.51
CA VAL A 15 -40.42 -66.33 8.58
C VAL A 15 -39.09 -65.83 8.04
N ALA A 16 -38.64 -66.34 6.89
CA ALA A 16 -37.38 -65.92 6.28
C ALA A 16 -37.41 -64.45 5.81
N GLY A 17 -38.59 -63.95 5.41
CA GLY A 17 -38.79 -62.53 5.07
C GLY A 17 -38.81 -61.60 6.29
N PHE A 18 -39.06 -62.12 7.50
CA PHE A 18 -39.03 -61.35 8.75
C PHE A 18 -37.64 -61.34 9.41
N ALA A 19 -36.74 -62.25 9.03
CA ALA A 19 -35.38 -62.35 9.58
C ALA A 19 -34.40 -61.30 9.04
N LEU A 20 -34.82 -60.46 8.08
CA LEU A 20 -34.04 -59.38 7.46
C LEU A 20 -34.75 -58.02 7.65
N SER A 21 -35.29 -57.76 8.84
CA SER A 21 -36.13 -56.57 9.10
C SER A 21 -35.43 -55.43 9.85
N SER A 22 -34.24 -55.66 10.41
CA SER A 22 -33.49 -54.62 11.13
C SER A 22 -32.33 -54.10 10.29
N THR A 23 -32.44 -52.85 9.86
CA THR A 23 -31.32 -52.07 9.34
C THR A 23 -30.88 -51.06 10.39
N THR A 24 -29.63 -50.65 10.31
CA THR A 24 -29.13 -49.47 11.00
C THR A 24 -28.32 -48.71 9.98
N ASP A 25 -28.64 -47.44 9.82
CA ASP A 25 -27.91 -46.55 8.93
C ASP A 25 -26.94 -45.73 9.79
N SER A 26 -25.78 -45.41 9.22
CA SER A 26 -24.89 -44.44 9.85
C SER A 26 -25.54 -43.05 9.82
N ALA A 27 -25.08 -42.15 10.70
CA ALA A 27 -25.32 -40.73 10.48
C ALA A 27 -24.75 -40.28 9.12
N PRO A 28 -25.34 -39.28 8.45
CA PRO A 28 -24.71 -38.68 7.28
C PRO A 28 -23.39 -38.02 7.70
N PHE A 29 -22.36 -38.12 6.84
CA PHE A 29 -21.17 -37.29 6.96
C PHE A 29 -21.26 -36.15 5.94
N THR A 30 -20.71 -34.99 6.30
CA THR A 30 -20.61 -33.82 5.42
C THR A 30 -19.15 -33.55 5.14
N LEU A 31 -18.83 -33.23 3.89
CA LEU A 31 -17.52 -32.77 3.46
C LEU A 31 -17.65 -31.34 2.96
N ASP A 32 -16.78 -30.46 3.46
CA ASP A 32 -16.59 -29.13 2.91
C ASP A 32 -15.16 -29.04 2.36
N THR A 33 -15.04 -28.60 1.11
CA THR A 33 -13.75 -28.39 0.43
C THR A 33 -13.60 -26.95 -0.05
N VAL A 34 -14.57 -26.09 0.25
CA VAL A 34 -14.55 -24.67 -0.10
C VAL A 34 -13.71 -23.95 0.94
N LYS A 35 -12.84 -23.05 0.48
CA LYS A 35 -12.02 -22.23 1.37
C LYS A 35 -12.74 -20.91 1.63
N PRO A 36 -12.54 -20.29 2.80
CA PRO A 36 -12.98 -18.92 3.05
C PRO A 36 -12.52 -17.98 1.93
N GLN A 37 -13.44 -17.24 1.32
CA GLN A 37 -13.10 -16.23 0.31
C GLN A 37 -12.82 -14.91 1.00
N ILE A 38 -11.62 -14.37 0.81
CA ILE A 38 -11.16 -13.15 1.48
C ILE A 38 -10.96 -12.04 0.45
N THR A 39 -11.60 -10.90 0.69
CA THR A 39 -11.42 -9.66 -0.07
C THR A 39 -10.77 -8.62 0.83
N ILE A 40 -9.64 -8.06 0.42
CA ILE A 40 -9.00 -6.94 1.14
C ILE A 40 -9.51 -5.65 0.48
N LEU A 41 -10.19 -4.82 1.28
CA LEU A 41 -10.74 -3.52 0.87
C LEU A 41 -9.72 -2.39 1.10
N SER A 42 -8.90 -2.51 2.15
CA SER A 42 -7.78 -1.60 2.41
C SER A 42 -6.62 -2.37 3.06
N PRO A 43 -5.39 -2.22 2.57
CA PRO A 43 -4.97 -1.38 1.43
C PRO A 43 -5.41 -1.96 0.07
N ALA A 44 -5.87 -1.09 -0.83
CA ALA A 44 -6.36 -1.43 -2.18
C ALA A 44 -5.28 -1.34 -3.26
N GLY A 45 -4.13 -0.73 -2.96
CA GLY A 45 -2.98 -0.60 -3.84
C GLY A 45 -2.72 0.82 -4.31
N GLY A 46 -1.43 1.15 -4.44
CA GLY A 46 -0.97 2.46 -4.89
C GLY A 46 -1.05 3.56 -3.82
N GLU A 47 -1.56 3.26 -2.62
CA GLU A 47 -1.58 4.24 -1.53
C GLU A 47 -0.17 4.54 -0.99
N HIS A 48 -0.06 5.74 -0.42
CA HIS A 48 1.05 6.12 0.45
C HIS A 48 0.53 6.21 1.87
N TRP A 49 1.04 5.35 2.74
CA TRP A 49 0.85 5.43 4.18
C TRP A 49 2.09 6.05 4.81
N TYR A 50 1.88 6.75 5.92
CA TYR A 50 2.96 7.46 6.58
C TYR A 50 3.46 6.74 7.82
N ILE A 51 4.78 6.75 8.00
CA ILE A 51 5.43 6.22 9.19
C ILE A 51 4.89 6.92 10.44
N GLY A 52 4.56 6.14 11.47
CA GLY A 52 4.00 6.64 12.72
C GLY A 52 2.48 6.83 12.72
N ASP A 53 1.83 6.80 11.55
CA ASP A 53 0.36 6.82 11.47
C ASP A 53 -0.24 5.44 11.80
N THR A 54 -1.53 5.44 12.10
CA THR A 54 -2.33 4.22 12.23
C THR A 54 -3.40 4.20 11.16
N HIS A 55 -3.44 3.12 10.38
CA HIS A 55 -4.42 2.93 9.32
C HIS A 55 -5.20 1.63 9.55
N PRO A 56 -6.51 1.61 9.26
CA PRO A 56 -7.29 0.39 9.33
C PRO A 56 -6.99 -0.49 8.13
N ILE A 57 -6.69 -1.76 8.40
CA ILE A 57 -6.78 -2.84 7.41
C ILE A 57 -8.24 -3.26 7.36
N LEU A 58 -8.85 -3.24 6.18
CA LEU A 58 -10.26 -3.55 5.99
C LEU A 58 -10.40 -4.77 5.09
N TRP A 59 -11.28 -5.70 5.44
CA TRP A 59 -11.51 -6.91 4.67
C TRP A 59 -12.94 -7.45 4.84
N GLU A 60 -13.31 -8.35 3.94
CA GLU A 60 -14.52 -9.14 3.99
C GLU A 60 -14.16 -10.62 3.82
N ILE A 61 -14.80 -11.48 4.62
CA ILE A 61 -14.68 -12.94 4.52
C ILE A 61 -16.06 -13.52 4.21
N GLU A 62 -16.19 -14.17 3.06
CA GLU A 62 -17.37 -14.94 2.72
C GLU A 62 -17.14 -16.41 3.11
N GLU A 63 -17.63 -16.78 4.29
CA GLU A 63 -17.60 -18.15 4.82
C GLU A 63 -18.75 -18.38 5.81
N SER A 64 -19.44 -19.52 5.68
CA SER A 64 -20.55 -19.90 6.55
C SER A 64 -20.13 -20.68 7.79
N ASN A 65 -18.97 -21.35 7.75
CA ASN A 65 -18.46 -22.25 8.77
C ASN A 65 -17.13 -21.76 9.38
N LEU A 66 -16.93 -20.44 9.42
CA LEU A 66 -15.67 -19.83 9.86
C LEU A 66 -15.40 -20.18 11.34
N VAL A 67 -14.17 -20.62 11.65
CA VAL A 67 -13.79 -20.88 13.04
C VAL A 67 -13.65 -19.56 13.77
N GLU A 68 -14.21 -19.51 14.98
CA GLU A 68 -14.03 -18.38 15.88
C GLU A 68 -12.54 -18.13 16.15
N ASN A 69 -12.10 -16.87 16.12
CA ASN A 69 -10.72 -16.50 16.36
C ASN A 69 -9.72 -17.17 15.39
N SER A 70 -10.08 -17.33 14.12
CA SER A 70 -9.24 -17.97 13.11
C SER A 70 -8.53 -17.02 12.14
N VAL A 71 -8.82 -15.72 12.23
CA VAL A 71 -8.24 -14.73 11.33
C VAL A 71 -6.82 -14.38 11.80
N CYS A 72 -5.88 -14.35 10.87
CA CYS A 72 -4.51 -13.91 11.11
C CYS A 72 -4.11 -12.88 10.05
N VAL A 73 -3.54 -11.76 10.48
CA VAL A 73 -3.14 -10.64 9.64
C VAL A 73 -1.64 -10.44 9.75
N TYR A 74 -0.98 -10.40 8.61
CA TYR A 74 0.47 -10.24 8.47
C TYR A 74 0.78 -9.08 7.54
N TYR A 75 1.97 -8.50 7.66
CA TYR A 75 2.54 -7.61 6.66
C TYR A 75 3.91 -8.09 6.19
N SER A 76 4.36 -7.60 5.05
CA SER A 76 5.73 -7.76 4.56
C SER A 76 6.19 -6.43 3.97
N LEU A 77 7.47 -6.11 4.13
CA LEU A 77 8.13 -4.94 3.53
C LEU A 77 8.92 -5.29 2.26
N GLY A 78 8.64 -6.45 1.65
CA GLY A 78 9.37 -7.00 0.49
C GLY A 78 10.16 -8.28 0.80
N GLY A 79 10.10 -8.77 2.03
CA GLY A 79 10.75 -10.00 2.49
C GLY A 79 9.80 -10.87 3.30
N ASP A 80 10.24 -11.29 4.49
CA ASP A 80 9.45 -12.15 5.37
C ASP A 80 8.13 -11.50 5.83
N HIS A 81 7.17 -12.36 6.18
CA HIS A 81 5.89 -11.94 6.72
C HIS A 81 5.99 -11.81 8.23
N VAL A 82 5.61 -10.65 8.75
CA VAL A 82 5.56 -10.34 10.18
C VAL A 82 4.09 -10.30 10.60
N ALA A 83 3.78 -10.95 11.72
CA ALA A 83 2.42 -10.94 12.27
C ALA A 83 2.07 -9.54 12.81
N ILE A 84 0.90 -9.03 12.42
CA ILE A 84 0.26 -7.87 13.05
C ILE A 84 -0.63 -8.38 14.18
N ALA A 85 -1.48 -9.36 13.87
CA ALA A 85 -2.38 -10.00 14.80
C ALA A 85 -2.65 -11.44 14.37
N GLU A 86 -2.81 -12.34 15.34
CA GLU A 86 -3.08 -13.76 15.09
C GLU A 86 -4.23 -14.23 15.96
N ASN A 87 -5.01 -15.18 15.41
CA ASN A 87 -6.16 -15.79 16.07
C ASN A 87 -7.18 -14.75 16.57
N ILE A 88 -7.56 -13.80 15.72
CA ILE A 88 -8.56 -12.78 16.02
C ILE A 88 -9.92 -13.15 15.45
N GLN A 89 -10.98 -12.61 16.08
CA GLN A 89 -12.33 -12.69 15.55
C GLN A 89 -12.42 -11.90 14.24
N ASP A 90 -13.20 -12.41 13.29
CA ASP A 90 -13.53 -11.64 12.10
C ASP A 90 -14.52 -10.52 12.44
N ILE A 91 -14.02 -9.29 12.52
CA ILE A 91 -14.81 -8.05 12.66
C ILE A 91 -14.67 -7.14 11.44
N GLY A 92 -14.06 -7.64 10.34
CA GLY A 92 -13.84 -6.92 9.09
C GLY A 92 -12.82 -5.78 9.12
N SER A 93 -12.17 -5.52 10.26
CA SER A 93 -11.20 -4.43 10.40
C SER A 93 -10.15 -4.69 11.49
N LEU A 94 -8.96 -4.12 11.29
CA LEU A 94 -7.86 -4.11 12.27
C LEU A 94 -7.07 -2.81 12.12
N ASP A 95 -7.02 -2.01 13.18
CA ASP A 95 -6.13 -0.85 13.23
C ASP A 95 -4.67 -1.31 13.31
N TRP A 96 -3.86 -0.85 12.36
CA TRP A 96 -2.44 -1.17 12.29
C TRP A 96 -1.60 0.09 12.38
N SER A 97 -0.76 0.17 13.41
CA SER A 97 0.25 1.21 13.54
C SER A 97 1.43 0.91 12.62
N MET A 98 1.74 1.85 11.72
CA MET A 98 2.77 1.68 10.72
C MET A 98 4.15 1.50 11.34
N PRO A 99 4.97 0.54 10.84
CA PRO A 99 6.34 0.39 11.31
C PRO A 99 7.19 1.61 10.98
N GLU A 100 8.30 1.80 11.71
CA GLU A 100 9.21 2.93 11.51
C GLU A 100 10.19 2.77 10.33
N THR A 101 9.91 1.80 9.45
CA THR A 101 10.79 1.45 8.32
C THR A 101 10.12 1.82 7.00
N GLN A 102 10.74 2.72 6.25
CA GLN A 102 10.31 3.08 4.90
C GLN A 102 10.41 1.87 3.94
N SER A 103 9.40 1.65 3.09
CA SER A 103 9.41 0.61 2.05
C SER A 103 8.40 0.91 0.95
N SER A 104 8.75 0.61 -0.31
CA SER A 104 7.82 0.65 -1.45
C SER A 104 7.12 -0.67 -1.70
N ASN A 105 7.50 -1.72 -0.97
CA ASN A 105 7.11 -3.09 -1.24
C ASN A 105 6.19 -3.65 -0.15
N VAL A 106 5.31 -2.80 0.39
CA VAL A 106 4.47 -3.20 1.51
C VAL A 106 3.25 -3.98 1.00
N ARG A 107 2.97 -5.10 1.67
CA ARG A 107 1.78 -5.93 1.44
C ARG A 107 1.19 -6.38 2.75
N VAL A 108 -0.13 -6.45 2.81
CA VAL A 108 -0.87 -7.10 3.88
C VAL A 108 -1.33 -8.47 3.40
N ARG A 109 -1.24 -9.48 4.25
CA ARG A 109 -1.77 -10.81 4.00
C ARG A 109 -2.73 -11.20 5.11
N ILE A 110 -3.92 -11.65 4.73
CA ILE A 110 -4.94 -12.17 5.65
C ILE A 110 -5.11 -13.65 5.40
N LYS A 111 -5.22 -14.43 6.48
CA LYS A 111 -5.54 -15.85 6.48
C LYS A 111 -6.73 -16.11 7.37
N ALA A 112 -7.59 -17.05 6.98
CA ALA A 112 -8.76 -17.44 7.74
C ALA A 112 -9.05 -18.93 7.56
N ARG A 113 -9.59 -19.58 8.59
CA ARG A 113 -9.80 -21.03 8.60
C ARG A 113 -11.25 -21.38 8.93
N ASP A 114 -11.82 -22.33 8.20
CA ASP A 114 -13.14 -22.89 8.51
C ASP A 114 -13.07 -24.09 9.47
N SER A 115 -14.24 -24.57 9.92
CA SER A 115 -14.35 -25.70 10.86
C SER A 115 -14.00 -27.05 10.25
N PHE A 116 -13.89 -27.13 8.92
CA PHE A 116 -13.48 -28.33 8.18
C PHE A 116 -11.97 -28.36 7.91
N GLY A 117 -11.24 -27.32 8.31
CA GLY A 117 -9.79 -27.21 8.21
C GLY A 117 -9.31 -26.53 6.93
N ASN A 118 -10.21 -26.06 6.06
CA ASN A 118 -9.86 -25.32 4.85
C ASN A 118 -9.28 -23.95 5.24
N LEU A 119 -8.20 -23.57 4.56
CA LEU A 119 -7.48 -22.31 4.79
C LEU A 119 -7.64 -21.40 3.57
N GLY A 120 -8.29 -20.25 3.78
CA GLY A 120 -8.33 -19.13 2.85
C GLY A 120 -7.16 -18.19 3.10
N GLU A 121 -6.59 -17.63 2.04
CA GLU A 121 -5.58 -16.58 2.14
C GLU A 121 -5.71 -15.56 1.02
N LYS A 122 -5.44 -14.28 1.35
CA LYS A 122 -5.38 -13.19 0.38
C LYS A 122 -4.23 -12.27 0.73
N THR A 123 -3.56 -11.77 -0.31
CA THR A 123 -2.53 -10.72 -0.17
C THR A 123 -3.00 -9.47 -0.91
N SER A 124 -2.79 -8.31 -0.29
CA SER A 124 -3.13 -7.01 -0.87
C SER A 124 -2.25 -6.71 -2.10
N PRO A 125 -2.69 -5.78 -2.95
CA PRO A 125 -1.80 -5.09 -3.86
C PRO A 125 -0.68 -4.34 -3.11
N LEU A 126 0.31 -3.87 -3.86
CA LEU A 126 1.43 -3.09 -3.31
C LEU A 126 0.98 -1.69 -2.92
N PHE A 127 1.44 -1.23 -1.76
CA PHE A 127 1.37 0.15 -1.33
C PHE A 127 2.71 0.57 -0.72
N MET A 128 2.88 1.86 -0.49
CA MET A 128 4.13 2.44 -0.02
C MET A 128 4.00 2.94 1.41
N LEU A 129 5.05 2.71 2.19
CA LEU A 129 5.24 3.31 3.50
C LEU A 129 6.38 4.33 3.40
N THR A 130 6.09 5.59 3.68
CA THR A 130 7.02 6.72 3.53
C THR A 130 6.89 7.70 4.70
N TYR A 131 7.78 8.68 4.80
CA TYR A 131 7.65 9.76 5.76
C TYR A 131 6.60 10.78 5.31
N VAL A 132 5.98 11.46 6.29
CA VAL A 132 5.10 12.60 6.02
C VAL A 132 5.93 13.71 5.32
N PRO A 133 5.50 14.21 4.15
CA PRO A 133 6.24 15.23 3.43
C PRO A 133 6.21 16.59 4.14
N PRO A 134 7.23 17.44 3.96
CA PRO A 134 7.18 18.85 4.35
C PRO A 134 5.99 19.57 3.70
N ALA A 135 5.45 20.58 4.38
CA ALA A 135 4.44 21.46 3.80
C ALA A 135 4.99 22.27 2.61
N ALA A 136 4.08 22.80 1.79
CA ALA A 136 4.45 23.68 0.69
C ALA A 136 5.10 24.97 1.22
N PRO A 137 6.23 25.43 0.63
CA PRO A 137 6.79 26.75 0.91
C PRO A 137 5.77 27.85 0.65
N GLN A 138 5.70 28.81 1.58
CA GLN A 138 4.79 29.96 1.48
C GLN A 138 5.54 31.22 1.02
N ASN A 139 4.77 32.22 0.58
CA ASN A 139 5.28 33.53 0.18
C ASN A 139 6.39 33.46 -0.88
N LEU A 140 6.20 32.59 -1.87
CA LEU A 140 7.09 32.50 -3.03
C LEU A 140 7.06 33.81 -3.82
N ASN A 141 8.20 34.50 -3.87
CA ASN A 141 8.38 35.76 -4.58
C ASN A 141 9.51 35.63 -5.61
N VAL A 142 9.38 36.37 -6.72
CA VAL A 142 10.36 36.41 -7.80
C VAL A 142 10.68 37.88 -8.09
N ASP A 143 11.90 38.29 -7.77
CA ASP A 143 12.40 39.64 -8.07
C ASP A 143 13.26 39.61 -9.34
N ILE A 144 12.91 40.46 -10.31
CA ILE A 144 13.62 40.66 -11.58
C ILE A 144 14.10 42.11 -11.75
N SER A 145 14.17 42.88 -10.65
CA SER A 145 14.46 44.32 -10.64
C SER A 145 15.79 44.70 -11.31
N ASN A 146 16.77 43.79 -11.35
CA ASN A 146 18.05 44.02 -12.00
C ASN A 146 18.01 43.82 -13.54
N ASN A 147 16.87 43.39 -14.10
CA ASN A 147 16.65 43.09 -15.53
C ASN A 147 17.63 42.05 -16.13
N VAL A 148 18.29 41.25 -15.30
CA VAL A 148 19.26 40.24 -15.73
C VAL A 148 18.88 38.89 -15.14
N ASP A 149 18.74 38.81 -13.83
CA ASP A 149 18.50 37.57 -13.09
C ASP A 149 17.06 37.53 -12.56
N ALA A 150 16.62 36.33 -12.19
CA ALA A 150 15.48 36.17 -11.30
C ALA A 150 16.01 35.73 -9.93
N VAL A 151 15.65 36.47 -8.89
CA VAL A 151 15.90 36.10 -7.49
C VAL A 151 14.61 35.52 -6.92
N ILE A 152 14.60 34.21 -6.70
CA ILE A 152 13.49 33.44 -6.16
C ILE A 152 13.68 33.36 -4.65
N THR A 153 12.68 33.76 -3.86
CA THR A 153 12.70 33.70 -2.40
C THR A 153 11.42 33.08 -1.86
N TRP A 154 11.50 32.39 -0.72
CA TRP A 154 10.35 31.81 -0.03
C TRP A 154 10.56 31.85 1.49
N GLU A 155 9.50 31.57 2.24
CA GLU A 155 9.59 31.40 3.69
C GLU A 155 10.06 29.99 4.08
N PRO A 156 10.82 29.86 5.18
CA PRO A 156 11.26 28.56 5.66
C PRO A 156 10.06 27.70 6.06
N VAL A 157 10.03 26.49 5.50
CA VAL A 157 9.07 25.45 5.89
C VAL A 157 9.52 24.86 7.23
N THR A 158 8.62 24.88 8.21
CA THR A 158 8.87 24.40 9.59
C THR A 158 7.91 23.30 10.02
N VAL A 159 6.97 22.92 9.16
CA VAL A 159 5.96 21.90 9.45
C VAL A 159 5.75 20.95 8.26
N THR A 160 5.21 19.78 8.54
CA THR A 160 4.70 18.82 7.54
C THR A 160 3.34 19.27 7.01
N VAL A 161 2.80 18.52 6.04
CA VAL A 161 1.43 18.70 5.55
C VAL A 161 0.33 18.50 6.62
N TYR A 162 0.71 17.98 7.80
CA TYR A 162 -0.18 17.81 8.96
C TYR A 162 0.19 18.73 10.13
N ASP A 163 0.82 19.88 9.84
CA ASP A 163 1.19 20.89 10.84
C ASP A 163 2.12 20.37 11.95
N THR A 164 2.82 19.25 11.71
CA THR A 164 3.78 18.68 12.66
C THR A 164 5.16 19.29 12.44
N PRO A 165 5.92 19.69 13.48
CA PRO A 165 7.23 20.30 13.31
C PRO A 165 8.22 19.43 12.50
N ILE A 166 8.93 20.05 11.55
CA ILE A 166 9.97 19.42 10.73
C ILE A 166 11.03 20.44 10.30
N ILE A 167 12.24 19.96 10.05
CA ILE A 167 13.30 20.73 9.37
C ILE A 167 13.59 20.02 8.04
N PRO A 168 13.23 20.61 6.89
CA PRO A 168 13.58 20.08 5.56
C PRO A 168 15.09 19.98 5.36
N ASP A 169 15.53 19.04 4.52
CA ASP A 169 16.95 18.93 4.12
C ASP A 169 17.28 19.88 2.95
N GLY A 170 16.26 20.42 2.30
CA GLY A 170 16.42 21.45 1.28
C GLY A 170 15.14 21.76 0.52
N TYR A 171 15.32 22.51 -0.56
CA TYR A 171 14.27 22.91 -1.50
C TYR A 171 14.67 22.58 -2.93
N ILE A 172 13.74 22.00 -3.68
CA ILE A 172 13.85 21.81 -5.13
C ILE A 172 13.27 23.06 -5.79
N VAL A 173 14.09 23.75 -6.58
CA VAL A 173 13.64 24.84 -7.44
C VAL A 173 13.41 24.26 -8.84
N LEU A 174 12.20 24.44 -9.35
CA LEU A 174 11.77 23.97 -10.65
C LEU A 174 11.35 25.16 -11.50
N TYR A 175 11.42 24.99 -12.82
CA TYR A 175 11.02 26.02 -13.77
C TYR A 175 10.07 25.48 -14.85
N ASN A 176 9.24 26.36 -15.40
CA ASN A 176 8.41 26.11 -16.57
C ASN A 176 8.30 27.39 -17.41
N GLU A 177 8.29 27.27 -18.73
CA GLU A 177 8.05 28.39 -19.66
C GLU A 177 6.58 28.46 -20.14
N SER A 178 5.80 27.39 -19.91
CA SER A 178 4.38 27.28 -20.25
C SER A 178 3.49 27.88 -19.14
N PRO A 179 2.62 28.85 -19.46
CA PRO A 179 1.80 29.57 -18.48
C PRO A 179 0.53 28.85 -18.04
N TYR A 180 0.17 27.73 -18.66
CA TYR A 180 -1.15 27.09 -18.45
C TYR A 180 -1.06 25.64 -17.95
N GLU A 181 0.14 25.17 -17.67
CA GLU A 181 0.38 23.80 -17.24
C GLU A 181 0.94 23.80 -15.82
N HIS A 182 0.05 23.55 -14.87
CA HIS A 182 0.39 23.38 -13.45
C HIS A 182 0.71 21.92 -13.10
N ASP A 183 0.64 21.02 -14.07
CA ASP A 183 0.98 19.60 -13.91
C ASP A 183 2.50 19.43 -13.70
N GLU A 184 2.86 18.43 -12.90
CA GLU A 184 4.23 18.11 -12.49
C GLU A 184 5.15 17.75 -13.66
N HIS A 185 4.57 17.24 -14.74
CA HIS A 185 5.27 16.90 -15.99
C HIS A 185 5.91 18.12 -16.68
N PHE A 186 5.47 19.34 -16.38
CA PHE A 186 5.94 20.56 -17.05
C PHE A 186 6.89 21.40 -16.21
N TYR A 187 7.15 20.99 -14.96
CA TYR A 187 8.12 21.66 -14.09
C TYR A 187 9.43 20.87 -14.09
N TYR A 188 10.47 21.48 -14.63
CA TYR A 188 11.78 20.87 -14.78
C TYR A 188 12.73 21.30 -13.65
N PHE A 189 13.58 20.38 -13.21
CA PHE A 189 14.60 20.62 -12.20
C PHE A 189 15.54 21.74 -12.64
N LEU A 190 15.62 22.79 -11.84
CA LEU A 190 16.59 23.88 -12.01
C LEU A 190 17.78 23.68 -11.08
N TRP A 191 17.50 23.53 -9.79
CA TRP A 191 18.51 23.41 -8.74
C TRP A 191 17.92 22.87 -7.45
N ASN A 192 18.78 22.40 -6.54
CA ASN A 192 18.42 22.15 -5.15
C ASN A 192 19.18 23.10 -4.22
N VAL A 193 18.45 23.75 -3.31
CA VAL A 193 18.98 24.65 -2.29
C VAL A 193 19.01 23.92 -0.96
N THR A 194 20.20 23.71 -0.40
CA THR A 194 20.39 23.03 0.91
C THR A 194 20.57 24.00 2.07
N GLU A 195 20.83 25.29 1.79
CA GLU A 195 21.01 26.32 2.81
C GLU A 195 20.26 27.60 2.40
N GLY A 196 19.50 28.17 3.36
CA GLY A 196 18.69 29.36 3.14
C GLY A 196 17.40 29.10 2.35
N THR A 197 16.74 30.19 1.98
CA THR A 197 15.43 30.17 1.30
C THR A 197 15.40 31.05 0.06
N SER A 198 16.53 31.11 -0.65
CA SER A 198 16.68 31.90 -1.87
C SER A 198 17.50 31.17 -2.93
N PHE A 199 17.14 31.38 -4.19
CA PHE A 199 17.91 30.94 -5.35
C PHE A 199 17.95 32.04 -6.41
N THR A 200 19.10 32.25 -7.04
CA THR A 200 19.24 33.16 -8.18
C THR A 200 19.36 32.34 -9.45
N HIS A 201 18.40 32.51 -10.37
CA HIS A 201 18.48 31.99 -11.73
C HIS A 201 19.13 33.04 -12.63
N PRO A 202 20.42 32.88 -12.98
CA PRO A 202 21.17 33.95 -13.61
C PRO A 202 20.74 34.14 -15.08
N TRP A 203 20.76 35.39 -15.55
CA TRP A 203 20.51 35.81 -16.94
C TRP A 203 19.10 35.52 -17.51
N VAL A 204 18.21 34.87 -16.76
CA VAL A 204 16.91 34.44 -17.27
C VAL A 204 16.04 35.60 -17.75
N ALA A 205 16.03 36.72 -17.02
CA ALA A 205 15.21 37.89 -17.36
C ALA A 205 15.71 38.59 -18.65
N LYS A 206 16.96 38.34 -19.05
CA LYS A 206 17.54 38.85 -20.29
C LYS A 206 17.17 38.03 -21.53
N PHE A 207 16.93 36.73 -21.36
CA PHE A 207 16.83 35.78 -22.47
C PHE A 207 15.49 35.06 -22.57
N ARG A 208 14.58 35.28 -21.62
CA ARG A 208 13.26 34.63 -21.59
C ARG A 208 12.19 35.68 -21.34
N ASP A 209 11.18 35.66 -22.20
CA ASP A 209 10.03 36.56 -22.07
C ASP A 209 9.17 36.22 -20.85
N ARG A 210 9.13 34.94 -20.46
CA ARG A 210 8.34 34.42 -19.35
C ARG A 210 9.04 33.23 -18.71
N MET A 211 8.94 33.13 -17.39
CA MET A 211 9.42 31.99 -16.61
C MET A 211 8.55 31.84 -15.37
N PHE A 212 8.15 30.61 -15.05
CA PHE A 212 7.41 30.24 -13.86
C PHE A 212 8.31 29.40 -12.97
N TYR A 213 8.19 29.58 -11.66
CA TYR A 213 8.96 28.82 -10.68
C TYR A 213 8.04 28.07 -9.73
N ARG A 214 8.48 26.88 -9.35
CA ARG A 214 7.89 26.09 -8.26
C ARG A 214 8.99 25.71 -7.30
N VAL A 215 8.68 25.80 -6.02
CA VAL A 215 9.60 25.39 -4.95
C VAL A 215 8.94 24.29 -4.14
N VAL A 216 9.66 23.18 -3.94
CA VAL A 216 9.20 22.03 -3.18
C VAL A 216 10.18 21.75 -2.05
N ALA A 217 9.72 21.83 -0.81
CA ALA A 217 10.51 21.40 0.34
C ALA A 217 10.63 19.87 0.36
N TYR A 218 11.82 19.35 0.68
CA TYR A 218 12.03 17.91 0.73
C TYR A 218 12.82 17.50 1.98
N LYS A 219 12.69 16.21 2.30
CA LYS A 219 13.50 15.51 3.30
C LYS A 219 14.10 14.28 2.62
N ASP A 220 15.40 14.04 2.82
CA ASP A 220 16.17 13.02 2.12
C ASP A 220 16.76 12.02 3.12
N TYR A 221 15.92 11.10 3.57
CA TYR A 221 16.27 10.14 4.63
C TYR A 221 17.36 9.13 4.22
N ASP A 222 17.51 8.82 2.92
CA ASP A 222 18.41 7.78 2.40
C ASP A 222 19.45 8.32 1.38
N ASN A 223 19.67 9.64 1.32
CA ASN A 223 20.51 10.31 0.30
C ASN A 223 20.10 10.01 -1.16
N ARG A 224 18.85 9.62 -1.40
CA ARG A 224 18.36 9.29 -2.75
C ARG A 224 18.21 10.55 -3.58
N LEU A 225 17.61 11.59 -3.00
CA LEU A 225 17.44 12.85 -3.70
C LEU A 225 18.79 13.51 -3.97
N ALA A 226 19.73 13.44 -3.04
CA ALA A 226 21.10 13.88 -3.23
C ALA A 226 21.76 13.23 -4.46
N ASN A 227 21.62 11.91 -4.64
CA ASN A 227 22.14 11.20 -5.80
C ASN A 227 21.45 11.62 -7.11
N ILE A 228 20.13 11.78 -7.10
CA ILE A 228 19.34 12.25 -8.26
C ILE A 228 19.80 13.66 -8.67
N PHE A 229 19.94 14.58 -7.71
CA PHE A 229 20.38 15.95 -8.00
C PHE A 229 21.83 16.00 -8.46
N ALA A 230 22.72 15.16 -7.91
CA ALA A 230 24.09 15.06 -8.39
C ALA A 230 24.16 14.60 -9.86
N ALA A 231 23.35 13.60 -10.23
CA ALA A 231 23.26 13.13 -11.61
C ALA A 231 22.68 14.20 -12.55
N ALA A 232 21.62 14.91 -12.14
CA ALA A 232 21.04 16.01 -12.91
C ALA A 232 22.04 17.16 -13.12
N LYS A 233 22.81 17.52 -12.10
CA LYS A 233 23.87 18.55 -12.22
C LYS A 233 25.02 18.12 -13.12
N ALA A 234 25.34 16.83 -13.16
CA ALA A 234 26.37 16.29 -14.04
C ALA A 234 25.94 16.24 -15.51
N ASN A 235 24.64 16.31 -15.81
CA ASN A 235 24.09 16.28 -17.16
C ASN A 235 23.08 17.43 -17.38
N PRO A 236 23.54 18.64 -17.71
CA PRO A 236 22.66 19.81 -17.85
C PRO A 236 21.58 19.70 -18.93
N GLU A 237 21.73 18.79 -19.90
CA GLU A 237 20.73 18.53 -20.94
C GLU A 237 19.60 17.61 -20.44
N LEU A 238 19.78 16.96 -19.28
CA LEU A 238 18.77 16.10 -18.67
C LEU A 238 17.63 16.96 -18.11
N LYS A 239 16.52 16.99 -18.83
CA LYS A 239 15.28 17.60 -18.35
C LYS A 239 14.54 16.64 -17.43
N LEU A 240 14.80 16.77 -16.13
CA LEU A 240 14.14 16.00 -15.09
C LEU A 240 12.87 16.72 -14.65
N THR A 241 11.69 16.13 -14.87
CA THR A 241 10.42 16.70 -14.39
C THR A 241 10.23 16.42 -12.90
N LEU A 242 9.33 17.15 -12.22
CA LEU A 242 8.98 16.86 -10.81
C LEU A 242 8.48 15.42 -10.63
N GLU A 243 7.72 14.92 -11.60
CA GLU A 243 7.23 13.54 -11.60
C GLU A 243 8.39 12.54 -11.71
N ASP A 244 9.36 12.79 -12.59
CA ASP A 244 10.57 11.95 -12.70
C ASP A 244 11.33 11.90 -11.38
N ILE A 245 11.48 13.04 -10.68
CA ILE A 245 12.14 13.08 -9.36
C ILE A 245 11.42 12.16 -8.38
N LYS A 246 10.08 12.25 -8.32
CA LYS A 246 9.26 11.41 -7.43
C LYS A 246 9.43 9.94 -7.78
N ASN A 247 9.31 9.57 -9.04
CA ASN A 247 9.42 8.17 -9.50
C ASN A 247 10.81 7.58 -9.23
N LEU A 248 11.88 8.35 -9.49
CA LEU A 248 13.26 7.93 -9.19
C LEU A 248 13.53 7.80 -7.69
N SER A 249 12.92 8.66 -6.87
CA SER A 249 13.05 8.56 -5.41
C SER A 249 12.39 7.30 -4.83
N GLN A 250 11.40 6.73 -5.53
CA GLN A 250 10.63 5.57 -5.08
C GLN A 250 11.16 4.23 -5.60
N THR A 251 11.78 4.19 -6.78
CA THR A 251 12.17 2.96 -7.49
C THR A 251 13.30 2.14 -6.83
N SER A 252 14.04 2.71 -5.87
CA SER A 252 15.13 2.02 -5.14
C SER A 252 14.78 1.62 -3.71
N MET A 253 13.51 1.71 -3.31
CA MET A 253 13.01 1.21 -2.01
C MET A 253 12.80 -0.31 -1.99
N GLY A 254 12.92 -0.98 -3.14
CA GLY A 254 12.97 -2.43 -3.22
C GLY A 254 14.38 -2.96 -2.99
N GLY A 255 14.73 -3.18 -1.72
CA GLY A 255 15.93 -3.94 -1.36
C GLY A 255 15.99 -5.28 -2.11
N VAL A 256 17.09 -5.45 -2.84
CA VAL A 256 17.84 -6.65 -3.24
C VAL A 256 17.06 -7.97 -3.42
N LYS A 257 17.09 -8.48 -4.66
CA LYS A 257 16.70 -9.86 -5.05
C LYS A 257 17.37 -10.95 -4.21
#